data_AF-A0A1Q6DVI7-F1
#
_entry.id   AF-A0A1Q6DVI7-F1
#
_cell.length_a   1.000
_cell.length_b   1.000
_cell.length_c   1.000
_cell.angle_alpha   90.00
_cell.angle_beta   90.00
_cell.angle_gamma   90.00
#
_symmetry.space_group_name_H-M   'P 1'
#
loop_
_entity.id
_entity.type
_entity.pdbx_description
1 polymer ?
#
loop_
_entity_poly.entity_id
_entity_poly.type
_entity_poly.pdbx_seq_one_letter_code
_entity_poly.pdbx_strand_id
1 'polypeptide(L)'
;MLLPLVDGAYISIVLSGGLREVSNAVAVGCFLLCGGASLSLATTISGNKLTRVKKTVSIGLLVTLACILVTMVSPILEEIIRFNVFKNFAGISIILISINTLSKGLGNKIPSPSIILLIGALGSLDIQGTSILVNLNLQLLLNSVISGLTATLLISISAVLVPQKAVKLIKYPCSLFLVLIAFKVLGIF
;
A
#
# COMPACT_ATOMS: atom_id res chain seq x y z
N MET A 1 5.05 -5.30 -11.21
CA MET A 1 5.12 -4.74 -9.86
C MET A 1 4.78 -5.87 -8.92
N LEU A 2 5.81 -6.43 -8.29
CA LEU A 2 5.73 -7.64 -7.50
C LEU A 2 5.39 -7.20 -6.07
N LEU A 3 4.08 -7.07 -5.79
CA LEU A 3 3.47 -6.62 -4.53
C LEU A 3 3.77 -5.15 -4.14
N PRO A 4 2.75 -4.27 -4.07
CA PRO A 4 2.85 -2.92 -3.48
C PRO A 4 3.47 -2.87 -2.08
N LEU A 5 3.45 -4.00 -1.37
CA LEU A 5 4.10 -4.17 -0.09
C LEU A 5 5.63 -4.17 -0.20
N VAL A 6 6.18 -4.83 -1.23
CA VAL A 6 7.63 -4.93 -1.49
C VAL A 6 8.16 -3.63 -2.07
N ASP A 7 7.33 -2.89 -2.81
CA ASP A 7 7.69 -1.58 -3.38
C ASP A 7 7.82 -0.49 -2.30
N GLY A 8 7.56 -0.79 -1.03
CA GLY A 8 7.62 0.17 0.08
C GLY A 8 6.44 1.14 0.14
N ALA A 9 5.50 1.06 -0.80
CA ALA A 9 4.34 1.95 -0.84
C ALA A 9 3.50 1.88 0.44
N TYR A 10 3.31 0.66 0.97
CA TYR A 10 2.54 0.47 2.20
C TYR A 10 3.24 1.10 3.40
N ILE A 11 4.57 0.93 3.53
CA ILE A 11 5.32 1.52 4.66
C ILE A 11 5.28 3.05 4.60
N SER A 12 5.36 3.65 3.40
CA SER A 12 5.16 5.10 3.20
C SER A 12 3.81 5.58 3.71
N ILE A 13 2.74 4.84 3.40
CA ILE A 13 1.38 5.21 3.79
C ILE A 13 1.20 5.07 5.30
N VAL A 14 1.72 4.00 5.90
CA VAL A 14 1.65 3.78 7.35
C VAL A 14 2.37 4.92 8.08
N LEU A 15 3.62 5.19 7.70
CA LEU A 15 4.46 6.24 8.30
C LEU A 15 4.00 7.65 7.97
N SER A 16 3.28 7.89 6.88
CA SER A 16 2.70 9.21 6.64
C SER A 16 1.43 9.49 7.45
N GLY A 17 0.97 8.52 8.26
CA GLY A 17 -0.27 8.61 9.01
C GLY A 17 -1.51 8.29 8.18
N GLY A 18 -1.34 7.67 7.01
CA GLY A 18 -2.43 7.24 6.14
C GLY A 18 -3.38 6.24 6.79
N LEU A 19 -2.98 5.52 7.84
CA LEU A 19 -3.85 4.58 8.58
C LEU A 19 -4.52 5.18 9.83
N ARG A 20 -4.45 6.49 10.06
CA ARG A 20 -5.08 7.10 11.25
C ARG A 20 -6.61 7.04 11.26
N GLU A 21 -7.22 7.08 10.08
CA GLU A 21 -8.67 6.99 9.89
C GLU A 21 -9.08 5.67 9.23
N VAL A 22 -10.26 5.16 9.62
CA VAL A 22 -10.84 3.93 9.05
C VAL A 22 -11.15 4.09 7.55
N SER A 23 -11.62 5.27 7.13
CA SER A 23 -11.88 5.62 5.73
C SER A 23 -10.63 5.43 4.87
N ASN A 24 -9.49 5.91 5.37
CA ASN A 24 -8.22 5.75 4.69
C ASN A 24 -7.75 4.29 4.72
N ALA A 25 -7.96 3.55 5.81
CA ALA A 25 -7.62 2.13 5.87
C ALA A 25 -8.30 1.31 4.76
N VAL A 26 -9.60 1.55 4.52
CA VAL A 26 -10.34 0.93 3.42
C VAL A 26 -9.74 1.34 2.07
N ALA A 27 -9.43 2.63 1.90
CA ALA A 27 -8.79 3.13 0.69
C ALA A 27 -7.43 2.49 0.41
N VAL A 28 -6.64 2.27 1.45
CA VAL A 28 -5.34 1.61 1.37
C VAL A 28 -5.51 0.12 1.03
N GLY A 29 -6.56 -0.53 1.55
CA GLY A 29 -6.93 -1.88 1.13
C GLY A 29 -7.30 -1.97 -0.35
N CYS A 30 -8.06 -0.99 -0.86
CA CYS A 30 -8.33 -0.84 -2.29
C CYS A 30 -7.04 -0.64 -3.11
N PHE A 31 -6.05 0.09 -2.56
CA PHE A 31 -4.74 0.24 -3.20
C PHE A 31 -3.96 -1.09 -3.26
N LEU A 32 -3.94 -1.85 -2.18
CA LEU A 32 -3.28 -3.16 -2.12
C LEU A 32 -3.86 -4.14 -3.16
N LEU A 33 -5.16 -4.04 -3.48
CA LEU A 33 -5.77 -4.74 -4.60
C LEU A 33 -5.24 -4.27 -5.96
N CYS A 34 -5.01 -2.98 -6.13
CA CYS A 34 -4.74 -2.38 -7.43
C CYS A 34 -3.31 -2.57 -7.97
N GLY A 35 -2.38 -3.01 -7.12
CA GLY A 35 -1.07 -3.47 -7.54
C GLY A 35 -1.12 -4.80 -8.29
N GLY A 36 -1.44 -4.76 -9.59
CA GLY A 36 -1.16 -5.74 -10.67
C GLY A 36 -1.12 -7.25 -10.38
N ALA A 37 -0.36 -7.71 -9.38
CA ALA A 37 -0.23 -9.10 -8.94
C ALA A 37 -1.56 -9.70 -8.49
N SER A 38 -2.40 -8.95 -7.77
CA SER A 38 -3.68 -9.45 -7.23
C SER A 38 -4.66 -9.81 -8.34
N LEU A 39 -4.71 -8.97 -9.40
CA LEU A 39 -5.50 -9.23 -10.60
C LEU A 39 -4.83 -10.21 -11.57
N SER A 40 -3.48 -10.27 -11.62
CA SER A 40 -2.80 -11.28 -12.45
C SER A 40 -2.95 -12.67 -11.86
N LEU A 41 -2.88 -12.84 -10.54
CA LEU A 41 -3.11 -14.12 -9.84
C LEU A 41 -4.56 -14.60 -9.99
N ALA A 42 -5.52 -13.70 -9.83
CA ALA A 42 -6.93 -14.00 -10.10
C ALA A 42 -7.17 -14.50 -11.53
N THR A 43 -6.33 -14.12 -12.49
CA THR A 43 -6.52 -14.43 -13.91
C THR A 43 -5.59 -15.53 -14.45
N THR A 44 -4.46 -15.81 -13.80
CA THR A 44 -3.53 -16.91 -14.14
C THR A 44 -3.92 -18.23 -13.50
N ILE A 45 -4.72 -18.23 -12.44
CA ILE A 45 -5.28 -19.47 -11.89
C ILE A 45 -6.39 -19.95 -12.81
N SER A 46 -6.05 -20.90 -13.69
CA SER A 46 -6.96 -21.76 -14.43
C SER A 46 -7.53 -22.83 -13.50
N GLY A 47 -8.85 -23.00 -13.47
CA GLY A 47 -9.52 -23.99 -12.63
C GLY A 47 -10.94 -23.61 -12.24
N ASN A 48 -11.61 -24.50 -11.48
CA ASN A 48 -12.96 -24.31 -10.98
C ASN A 48 -13.05 -23.08 -10.05
N LYS A 49 -14.22 -22.39 -10.02
CA LYS A 49 -14.43 -21.12 -9.27
C LYS A 49 -13.95 -21.22 -7.81
N LEU A 50 -14.18 -22.36 -7.16
CA LEU A 50 -13.77 -22.64 -5.77
C LEU A 50 -12.24 -22.68 -5.59
N THR A 51 -11.51 -23.29 -6.52
CA THR A 51 -10.04 -23.39 -6.45
C THR A 51 -9.39 -22.02 -6.62
N ARG A 52 -9.98 -21.18 -7.47
CA ARG A 52 -9.54 -19.80 -7.66
C ARG A 52 -9.76 -18.98 -6.39
N VAL A 53 -10.94 -19.05 -5.77
CA VAL A 53 -11.22 -18.35 -4.51
C VAL A 53 -10.28 -18.80 -3.39
N LYS A 54 -10.06 -20.10 -3.19
CA LYS A 54 -9.15 -20.60 -2.13
C LYS A 54 -7.72 -20.06 -2.26
N LYS A 55 -7.15 -20.09 -3.47
CA LYS A 55 -5.80 -19.56 -3.71
C LYS A 55 -5.74 -18.05 -3.49
N THR A 56 -6.73 -17.32 -3.99
CA THR A 56 -6.84 -15.88 -3.82
C THR A 56 -6.94 -15.47 -2.34
N VAL A 57 -7.77 -16.18 -1.55
CA VAL A 57 -7.92 -15.95 -0.12
C VAL A 57 -6.59 -16.18 0.60
N SER A 58 -5.86 -17.25 0.26
CA SER A 58 -4.54 -17.53 0.85
C SER A 58 -3.54 -16.38 0.63
N ILE A 59 -3.55 -15.77 -0.55
CA ILE A 59 -2.66 -14.64 -0.88
C ILE A 59 -3.11 -13.39 -0.14
N GLY A 60 -4.42 -13.13 -0.11
CA GLY A 60 -4.98 -12.02 0.67
C GLY A 60 -4.59 -12.12 2.15
N LEU A 61 -4.66 -13.32 2.72
CA LEU A 61 -4.29 -13.57 4.12
C LEU A 61 -2.80 -13.27 4.36
N LEU A 62 -1.94 -13.66 3.42
CA LEU A 62 -0.51 -13.35 3.46
C LEU A 62 -0.25 -11.84 3.36
N VAL A 63 -0.97 -11.12 2.49
CA VAL A 63 -0.90 -9.65 2.41
C VAL A 63 -1.35 -9.01 3.72
N THR A 64 -2.44 -9.50 4.32
CA THR A 64 -2.97 -8.98 5.60
C THR A 64 -1.96 -9.17 6.72
N LEU A 65 -1.35 -10.36 6.83
CA LEU A 65 -0.29 -10.63 7.80
C LEU A 65 0.89 -9.68 7.61
N ALA A 66 1.31 -9.49 6.38
CA ALA A 66 2.44 -8.63 6.07
C ALA A 66 2.13 -7.14 6.35
N CYS A 67 0.88 -6.69 6.15
CA CYS A 67 0.42 -5.37 6.60
C CYS A 67 0.54 -5.20 8.12
N ILE A 68 0.09 -6.18 8.89
CA ILE A 68 0.17 -6.16 10.37
C ILE A 68 1.63 -6.08 10.82
N LEU A 69 2.51 -6.89 10.21
CA LEU A 69 3.94 -6.89 10.51
C LEU A 69 4.58 -5.52 10.22
N VAL A 70 4.26 -4.90 9.08
CA VAL A 70 4.78 -3.57 8.75
C VAL A 70 4.27 -2.51 9.74
N THR A 71 2.99 -2.58 10.13
CA THR A 71 2.43 -1.65 11.12
C THR A 71 3.04 -1.84 12.52
N MET A 72 3.37 -3.07 12.91
CA MET A 72 4.08 -3.36 14.17
C MET A 72 5.47 -2.71 14.23
N VAL A 73 6.14 -2.58 13.08
CA VAL A 73 7.47 -1.95 12.97
C VAL A 73 7.38 -0.42 12.88
N SER A 74 6.20 0.13 12.53
CA SER A 74 6.00 1.58 12.36
C SER A 74 6.41 2.45 13.55
N PRO A 75 6.07 2.11 14.82
CA PRO A 75 6.44 2.94 15.97
C PRO A 75 7.97 3.05 16.15
N ILE A 76 8.69 1.97 15.83
CA ILE A 76 10.16 1.95 15.90
C ILE A 76 10.75 2.91 14.87
N LEU A 77 10.15 2.97 13.69
CA LEU A 77 10.55 3.90 12.63
C LEU A 77 10.16 5.35 12.98
N GLU A 78 9.04 5.56 13.69
CA GLU A 78 8.62 6.88 14.21
C GLU A 78 9.67 7.54 15.10
N GLU A 79 10.39 6.76 15.88
CA GLU A 79 11.39 7.29 16.81
C GLU A 79 12.70 7.65 16.11
N ILE A 80 13.03 6.95 15.02
CA ILE A 80 14.30 7.13 14.30
C ILE A 80 14.17 8.19 13.20
N ILE A 81 12.94 8.54 12.79
CA ILE A 81 12.66 9.35 11.60
C ILE A 81 11.97 10.67 11.95
N ARG A 82 12.48 11.79 11.42
CA ARG A 82 11.78 13.08 11.39
C ARG A 82 10.58 13.02 10.45
N PHE A 83 9.41 12.84 11.05
CA PHE A 83 8.14 12.71 10.34
C PHE A 83 7.83 13.82 9.34
N ASN A 84 8.12 15.08 9.67
CA ASN A 84 7.84 16.20 8.76
C ASN A 84 8.62 16.09 7.45
N VAL A 85 9.86 15.60 7.49
CA VAL A 85 10.69 15.44 6.29
C VAL A 85 10.23 14.20 5.53
N PHE A 86 10.07 13.09 6.23
CA PHE A 86 9.67 11.81 5.63
C PHE A 86 8.31 11.88 4.92
N LYS A 87 7.33 12.57 5.52
CA LYS A 87 5.97 12.72 4.99
C LYS A 87 5.95 13.32 3.57
N ASN A 88 6.85 14.27 3.28
CA ASN A 88 6.97 14.87 1.95
C ASN A 88 7.47 13.86 0.91
N PHE A 89 8.50 13.09 1.25
CA PHE A 89 9.03 12.03 0.37
C PHE A 89 8.02 10.89 0.17
N ALA A 90 7.32 10.51 1.23
CA ALA A 90 6.25 9.53 1.18
C ALA A 90 5.14 9.98 0.22
N GLY A 91 4.67 11.22 0.34
CA GLY A 91 3.66 11.79 -0.56
C GLY A 91 4.10 11.78 -2.03
N ILE A 92 5.33 12.21 -2.30
CA ILE A 92 5.92 12.17 -3.66
C ILE A 92 5.97 10.72 -4.18
N SER A 93 6.41 9.76 -3.36
CA SER A 93 6.48 8.35 -3.77
C SER A 93 5.11 7.79 -4.17
N ILE A 94 4.04 8.16 -3.45
CA ILE A 94 2.66 7.72 -3.74
C ILE A 94 2.19 8.32 -5.07
N ILE A 95 2.51 9.58 -5.36
CA ILE A 95 2.22 10.22 -6.66
C ILE A 95 2.93 9.46 -7.78
N LEU A 96 4.22 9.13 -7.62
CA LEU A 96 4.92 8.32 -8.62
C LEU A 96 4.28 6.95 -8.85
N ILE A 97 3.84 6.28 -7.78
CA ILE A 97 3.16 4.98 -7.87
C ILE A 97 1.85 5.12 -8.65
N SER A 98 1.07 6.19 -8.41
CA SER A 98 -0.14 6.46 -9.18
C SER A 98 0.17 6.63 -10.67
N ILE A 99 1.19 7.42 -11.02
CA ILE A 99 1.61 7.66 -12.40
C ILE A 99 2.04 6.34 -13.07
N ASN A 100 2.81 5.51 -12.37
CA ASN A 100 3.27 4.21 -12.86
C ASN A 100 2.12 3.20 -13.02
N THR A 101 1.06 3.35 -12.23
CA THR A 101 -0.15 2.52 -12.33
C THR A 101 -1.00 2.92 -13.55
N LEU A 102 -1.02 4.22 -13.88
CA LEU A 102 -1.77 4.79 -15.00
C LEU A 102 -1.05 4.61 -16.35
N SER A 103 0.28 4.76 -16.37
CA SER A 103 1.05 4.90 -17.61
C SER A 103 1.90 3.67 -17.93
N LYS A 104 1.65 3.10 -19.12
CA LYS A 104 2.53 2.10 -19.74
C LYS A 104 3.70 2.83 -20.43
N GLY A 105 4.78 3.05 -19.71
CA GLY A 105 6.05 3.51 -20.30
C GLY A 105 6.74 4.65 -19.56
N LEU A 106 6.02 5.45 -18.78
CA LEU A 106 6.66 6.48 -17.96
C LEU A 106 7.45 5.91 -16.78
N GLY A 107 7.10 4.73 -16.27
CA GLY A 107 7.79 4.11 -15.14
C GLY A 107 9.26 3.73 -15.39
N ASN A 108 9.70 3.61 -16.65
CA ASN A 108 11.09 3.32 -16.97
C ASN A 108 11.97 4.58 -17.05
N LYS A 109 11.37 5.78 -17.10
CA LYS A 109 12.09 7.06 -17.16
C LYS A 109 12.19 7.77 -15.82
N ILE A 110 11.38 7.36 -14.85
CA ILE A 110 11.25 8.00 -13.55
C ILE A 110 11.93 7.08 -12.50
N PRO A 111 12.71 7.61 -11.54
CA PRO A 111 13.27 6.80 -10.46
C PRO A 111 12.20 5.97 -9.76
N SER A 112 12.57 4.78 -9.31
CA SER A 112 11.60 3.90 -8.66
C SER A 112 11.06 4.55 -7.38
N PRO A 113 9.76 4.41 -7.08
CA PRO A 113 9.17 4.98 -5.87
C PRO A 113 9.90 4.57 -4.60
N SER A 114 10.42 3.34 -4.57
CA SER A 114 11.18 2.79 -3.46
C SER A 114 12.50 3.53 -3.24
N ILE A 115 13.19 3.97 -4.30
CA ILE A 115 14.44 4.75 -4.16
C ILE A 115 14.16 6.11 -3.51
N ILE A 116 13.09 6.79 -3.95
CA ILE A 116 12.70 8.09 -3.37
C ILE A 116 12.35 7.92 -1.89
N LEU A 117 11.63 6.85 -1.55
CA LEU A 117 11.30 6.53 -0.18
C LEU A 117 12.55 6.27 0.66
N LEU A 118 13.52 5.53 0.12
CA LEU A 118 14.74 5.16 0.82
C LEU A 118 15.65 6.37 1.03
N ILE A 119 15.74 7.27 0.05
CA ILE A 119 16.40 8.58 0.19
C ILE A 119 15.69 9.43 1.26
N GLY A 120 14.36 9.46 1.23
CA GLY A 120 13.56 10.15 2.24
C GLY A 120 13.79 9.59 3.64
N ALA A 121 13.83 8.27 3.79
CA ALA A 121 14.14 7.59 5.05
C ALA A 121 15.55 7.95 5.54
N LEU A 122 16.58 7.86 4.68
CA LEU A 122 17.96 8.21 5.02
C LEU A 122 18.11 9.69 5.39
N GLY A 123 17.47 10.59 4.63
CA GLY A 123 17.52 12.03 4.87
C GLY A 123 16.69 12.51 6.06
N SER A 124 15.84 11.65 6.62
CA SER A 124 15.02 11.95 7.80
C SER A 124 15.50 11.28 9.08
N LEU A 125 16.59 10.51 9.04
CA LEU A 125 17.16 9.88 10.23
C LEU A 125 17.57 10.94 11.25
N ASP A 126 17.06 10.79 12.48
CA ASP A 126 17.46 11.58 13.63
C ASP A 126 17.81 10.63 14.78
N ILE A 127 19.10 10.36 14.90
CA ILE A 127 19.65 9.32 15.79
C ILE A 127 20.02 9.94 17.17
N GLN A 128 19.68 11.21 17.41
CA GLN A 128 20.04 11.90 18.65
C GLN A 128 19.10 11.50 19.80
N GLY A 129 19.52 10.52 20.60
CA GLY A 129 18.95 10.26 21.93
C GLY A 129 17.60 9.52 21.96
N THR A 130 17.38 8.60 21.02
CA THR A 130 16.11 7.85 20.92
C THR A 130 15.96 6.82 22.03
N SER A 131 15.09 7.11 23.00
CA SER A 131 14.56 6.09 23.91
C SER A 131 13.51 5.28 23.14
N ILE A 132 13.82 4.04 22.81
CA ILE A 132 12.91 3.18 22.03
C ILE A 132 11.73 2.78 22.90
N LEU A 133 10.65 3.54 22.82
CA LEU A 133 9.38 3.33 23.48
C LEU A 133 8.44 2.66 22.49
N VAL A 134 8.39 1.33 22.55
CA VAL A 134 7.44 0.54 21.77
C VAL A 134 6.02 0.83 22.26
N ASN A 135 5.38 1.85 21.67
CA ASN A 135 3.99 2.17 21.92
C ASN A 135 3.12 1.59 20.80
N LEU A 136 2.54 0.42 21.08
CA LEU A 136 1.63 -0.24 20.15
C LEU A 136 0.26 0.45 20.20
N ASN A 137 0.01 1.34 19.24
CA ASN A 137 -1.31 1.92 19.10
C ASN A 137 -2.30 0.89 18.50
N LEU A 138 -3.20 0.38 19.35
CA LEU A 138 -4.25 -0.57 18.98
C LEU A 138 -5.11 -0.07 17.81
N GLN A 139 -5.33 1.24 17.69
CA GLN A 139 -6.12 1.82 16.60
C GLN A 139 -5.42 1.69 15.25
N LEU A 140 -4.09 1.91 15.20
CA LEU A 140 -3.31 1.72 13.97
C LEU A 140 -3.29 0.25 13.56
N LEU A 141 -3.22 -0.67 14.53
CA LEU A 141 -3.29 -2.10 14.27
C LEU A 141 -4.65 -2.54 13.73
N LEU A 142 -5.74 -2.06 14.32
CA LEU A 142 -7.09 -2.36 13.84
C LEU A 142 -7.27 -1.84 12.42
N ASN A 143 -6.77 -0.63 12.14
CA ASN A 143 -6.84 -0.04 10.81
C ASN A 143 -5.96 -0.80 9.79
N SER A 144 -4.80 -1.33 10.19
CA SER A 144 -3.99 -2.19 9.30
C SER A 144 -4.70 -3.51 8.99
N VAL A 145 -5.36 -4.13 9.97
CA VAL A 145 -6.21 -5.31 9.76
C VAL A 145 -7.37 -5.00 8.82
N ILE A 146 -8.06 -3.86 8.99
CA ILE A 146 -9.15 -3.44 8.09
C ILE A 146 -8.61 -3.26 6.66
N SER A 147 -7.44 -2.63 6.49
CA SER A 147 -6.82 -2.45 5.17
C SER A 147 -6.45 -3.79 4.51
N GLY A 148 -5.94 -4.75 5.28
CA GLY A 148 -5.63 -6.08 4.78
C GLY A 148 -6.89 -6.87 4.40
N LEU A 149 -7.88 -6.91 5.29
CA LEU A 149 -9.15 -7.61 5.05
C LEU A 149 -9.90 -7.05 3.85
N THR A 150 -9.99 -5.73 3.73
CA THR A 150 -10.62 -5.08 2.56
C THR A 150 -9.91 -5.46 1.27
N ALA A 151 -8.57 -5.51 1.27
CA ALA A 151 -7.83 -6.05 0.13
C ALA A 151 -8.23 -7.50 -0.14
N THR A 152 -8.22 -8.39 0.86
CA THR A 152 -8.56 -9.82 0.66
C THR A 152 -9.96 -10.04 0.07
N LEU A 153 -10.94 -9.28 0.56
CA LEU A 153 -12.33 -9.36 0.11
C LEU A 153 -12.45 -8.91 -1.34
N LEU A 154 -11.83 -7.77 -1.67
CA LEU A 154 -11.84 -7.26 -3.03
C LEU A 154 -11.12 -8.21 -4.00
N ILE A 155 -10.01 -8.84 -3.60
CA ILE A 155 -9.30 -9.78 -4.48
C ILE A 155 -10.17 -11.02 -4.69
N SER A 156 -10.84 -11.50 -3.63
CA SER A 156 -11.76 -12.64 -3.71
C SER A 156 -12.97 -12.36 -4.61
N ILE A 157 -13.57 -11.17 -4.50
CA ILE A 157 -14.68 -10.74 -5.36
C ILE A 157 -14.21 -10.61 -6.81
N SER A 158 -13.05 -9.97 -7.04
CA SER A 158 -12.52 -9.76 -8.40
C SER A 158 -12.15 -11.08 -9.09
N ALA A 159 -11.71 -12.09 -8.33
CA ALA A 159 -11.43 -13.43 -8.85
C ALA A 159 -12.67 -14.15 -9.41
N VAL A 160 -13.87 -13.77 -8.96
CA VAL A 160 -15.15 -14.35 -9.39
C VAL A 160 -15.84 -13.49 -10.46
N LEU A 161 -15.90 -12.16 -10.27
CA LEU A 161 -16.70 -11.26 -11.09
C LEU A 161 -15.97 -10.64 -12.28
N VAL A 162 -14.65 -10.47 -12.23
CA VAL A 162 -13.95 -9.57 -13.18
C VAL A 162 -13.41 -10.37 -14.38
N PRO A 163 -13.94 -10.16 -15.60
CA PRO A 163 -13.34 -10.73 -16.80
C PRO A 163 -11.97 -10.09 -17.07
N GLN A 164 -11.03 -10.87 -17.62
CA GLN A 164 -9.64 -10.44 -17.86
C GLN A 164 -9.50 -9.10 -18.61
N LYS A 165 -10.48 -8.74 -19.44
CA LYS A 165 -10.49 -7.48 -20.20
C LYS A 165 -10.80 -6.25 -19.31
N ALA A 166 -11.55 -6.41 -18.23
CA ALA A 166 -11.95 -5.33 -17.31
C ALA A 166 -10.85 -4.95 -16.31
N VAL A 167 -9.80 -5.77 -16.18
CA VAL A 167 -8.62 -5.49 -15.33
C VAL A 167 -7.99 -4.14 -15.67
N LYS A 168 -7.98 -3.75 -16.96
CA LYS A 168 -7.44 -2.44 -17.38
C LYS A 168 -8.33 -1.29 -16.93
N LEU A 169 -9.66 -1.47 -16.90
CA LEU A 169 -10.60 -0.43 -16.50
C LEU A 169 -10.49 -0.09 -15.02
N ILE A 170 -10.25 -1.09 -14.16
CA ILE A 170 -10.15 -0.92 -12.70
C ILE A 170 -8.91 -0.14 -12.28
N LYS A 171 -7.85 -0.11 -13.11
CA LYS A 171 -6.61 0.62 -12.80
C LYS A 171 -6.79 2.14 -12.73
N TYR A 172 -7.67 2.68 -13.57
CA TYR A 172 -7.91 4.13 -13.65
C TYR A 172 -8.50 4.74 -12.37
N PRO A 173 -9.63 4.25 -11.82
CA PRO A 173 -10.18 4.79 -10.58
C PRO A 173 -9.24 4.61 -9.39
N CYS A 174 -8.45 3.53 -9.34
CA CYS A 174 -7.45 3.33 -8.29
C CYS A 174 -6.31 4.35 -8.34
N SER A 175 -5.81 4.68 -9.53
CA SER A 175 -4.77 5.70 -9.67
C SER A 175 -5.27 7.06 -9.18
N LEU A 176 -6.51 7.42 -9.50
CA LEU A 176 -7.15 8.64 -8.99
C LEU A 176 -7.24 8.62 -7.47
N PHE A 177 -7.61 7.48 -6.88
CA PHE A 177 -7.68 7.32 -5.43
C PHE A 177 -6.32 7.48 -4.75
N LEU A 178 -5.25 6.97 -5.36
CA LEU A 178 -3.89 7.14 -4.86
C LEU A 178 -3.45 8.60 -4.83
N VAL A 179 -3.82 9.37 -5.86
CA VAL A 179 -3.55 10.80 -5.92
C VAL A 179 -4.26 11.52 -4.77
N LEU A 180 -5.52 11.17 -4.46
CA LEU A 180 -6.24 11.72 -3.32
C LEU A 180 -5.55 11.40 -1.98
N ILE A 181 -5.09 10.16 -1.79
CA ILE A 181 -4.33 9.77 -0.59
C ILE A 181 -3.03 10.58 -0.51
N ALA A 182 -2.31 10.73 -1.62
CA ALA A 182 -1.08 11.51 -1.64
C ALA A 182 -1.30 12.97 -1.27
N PHE A 183 -2.38 13.59 -1.76
CA PHE A 183 -2.73 14.96 -1.39
C PHE A 183 -3.07 15.11 0.09
N LYS A 184 -3.83 14.17 0.67
CA LYS A 184 -4.13 14.13 2.11
C LYS A 184 -2.85 13.91 2.92
N VAL A 185 -1.97 13.02 2.46
CA VAL A 185 -0.64 12.77 3.05
C VAL A 185 0.25 13.99 2.95
N LEU A 186 0.16 14.82 1.92
CA LEU A 186 0.94 16.06 1.82
C LEU A 186 0.33 17.22 2.63
N GLY A 187 -0.85 17.04 3.21
CA GLY A 187 -1.56 18.10 3.95
C GLY A 187 -2.09 19.22 3.05
N ILE A 188 -2.35 18.91 1.78
CA ILE A 188 -2.91 19.84 0.79
C ILE A 188 -4.45 19.92 0.92
N PHE A 189 -5.05 18.92 1.58
CA PHE A 189 -6.47 18.83 1.95
C PHE A 189 -6.60 18.22 3.35
#